data_AF-A0A1Q2YSM0-F1
#
_entry.id   AF-A0A1Q2YSM0-F1
#
_cell.length_a   1.000
_cell.length_b   1.000
_cell.length_c   1.000
_cell.angle_alpha   90.00
_cell.angle_beta   90.00
_cell.angle_gamma   90.00
#
_symmetry.space_group_name_H-M   'P 1'
#
loop_
_entity.id
_entity.type
_entity.pdbx_description
1 polymer ?
#
loop_
_entity_poly.entity_id
_entity_poly.type
_entity_poly.pdbx_seq_one_letter_code
_entity_poly.pdbx_strand_id
1 'polypeptide(L)'
;MDSASTYSQANPACGQCSVTALVAQDYLGGAIAKTRVGDAWHFYNLIDGERFDFTASQFNRPIIYDDTPSGRDDALTDTTPGQYTALTEAFRRVR
;
A
#
# COMPACT_ATOMS: atom_id res chain seq x y z
N MET A 1 -9.01 10.67 -8.52
CA MET A 1 -7.92 9.69 -8.62
C MET A 1 -8.55 8.38 -8.21
N ASP A 2 -8.74 7.47 -9.16
CA ASP A 2 -9.60 6.29 -8.96
C ASP A 2 -8.81 5.09 -8.40
N SER A 3 -7.73 5.37 -7.67
CA SER A 3 -6.83 4.36 -7.09
C SER A 3 -7.29 3.83 -5.73
N ALA A 4 -8.26 4.45 -5.06
CA ALA A 4 -8.93 3.89 -3.89
C ALA A 4 -10.36 4.42 -3.76
N SER A 5 -11.26 3.57 -3.27
CA SER A 5 -12.67 3.92 -3.03
C SER A 5 -12.87 4.86 -1.83
N THR A 6 -11.91 4.91 -0.90
CA THR A 6 -11.92 5.76 0.30
C THR A 6 -10.96 6.94 0.21
N TYR A 7 -10.41 7.21 -0.97
CA TYR A 7 -9.53 8.36 -1.21
C TYR A 7 -10.25 9.67 -0.88
N SER A 8 -9.56 10.57 -0.18
CA SER A 8 -9.98 11.97 -0.03
C SER A 8 -8.76 12.89 -0.12
N GLN A 9 -8.97 14.14 -0.52
CA GLN A 9 -7.86 15.11 -0.54
C GLN A 9 -7.30 15.38 0.87
N ALA A 10 -8.13 15.25 1.90
CA ALA A 10 -7.73 15.40 3.29
C ALA A 10 -6.91 14.21 3.82
N ASN A 11 -7.10 13.02 3.26
CA ASN A 11 -6.31 11.82 3.57
C ASN A 11 -6.08 10.98 2.30
N PRO A 12 -5.06 11.32 1.49
CA PRO A 12 -4.75 10.60 0.26
C PRO A 12 -4.34 9.15 0.49
N ALA A 13 -3.86 8.80 1.69
CA ALA A 13 -3.38 7.46 2.03
C ALA A 13 -4.51 6.46 2.29
N CYS A 14 -5.72 6.94 2.58
CA CYS A 14 -6.84 6.06 2.94
C CYS A 14 -7.20 5.11 1.79
N GLY A 15 -7.15 3.80 2.09
CA GLY A 15 -7.44 2.74 1.12
C GLY A 15 -6.37 2.54 0.06
N GLN A 16 -5.18 3.12 0.21
CA GLN A 16 -4.08 3.00 -0.76
C GLN A 16 -3.05 1.94 -0.38
N CYS A 17 -3.13 1.29 0.79
CA CYS A 17 -2.02 0.49 1.31
C CYS A 17 -1.62 -0.68 0.39
N SER A 18 -2.59 -1.51 -0.02
CA SER A 18 -2.38 -2.66 -0.89
C SER A 18 -1.85 -2.26 -2.27
N VAL A 19 -2.54 -1.33 -2.93
CA VAL A 19 -2.15 -0.83 -4.26
C VAL A 19 -0.80 -0.12 -4.26
N THR A 20 -0.48 0.62 -3.19
CA THR A 20 0.82 1.28 -3.04
C THR A 20 1.92 0.27 -2.81
N ALA A 21 1.71 -0.76 -2.00
CA ALA A 21 2.69 -1.80 -1.77
C ALA A 21 3.03 -2.58 -3.06
N LEU A 22 2.02 -2.83 -3.90
CA LEU A 22 2.19 -3.46 -5.22
C LEU A 22 3.03 -2.57 -6.15
N VAL A 23 2.64 -1.31 -6.33
CA VAL A 23 3.35 -0.37 -7.22
C VAL A 23 4.77 -0.12 -6.70
N ALA A 24 4.94 0.11 -5.40
CA ALA A 24 6.26 0.30 -4.81
C ALA A 24 7.17 -0.92 -5.04
N GLN A 25 6.64 -2.15 -4.92
CA GLN A 25 7.40 -3.36 -5.22
C GLN A 25 7.86 -3.41 -6.69
N ASP A 26 7.03 -2.96 -7.63
CA ASP A 26 7.41 -2.98 -9.06
C ASP A 26 8.58 -2.07 -9.39
N TYR A 27 8.73 -0.96 -8.65
CA TYR A 27 9.77 0.06 -8.91
C TYR A 27 10.98 -0.03 -7.98
N LEU A 28 10.79 -0.49 -6.75
CA LEU A 28 11.81 -0.53 -5.70
C LEU A 28 12.24 -1.97 -5.34
N GLY A 29 11.49 -2.99 -5.77
CA GLY A 29 11.71 -4.38 -5.39
C GLY A 29 11.24 -4.67 -3.95
N GLY A 30 11.93 -5.61 -3.30
CA GLY A 30 11.62 -6.01 -1.92
C GLY A 30 10.43 -6.95 -1.76
N ALA A 31 10.15 -7.31 -0.51
CA ALA A 31 9.02 -8.15 -0.12
C ALA A 31 7.81 -7.30 0.28
N ILE A 32 6.61 -7.87 0.16
CA ILE A 32 5.40 -7.29 0.72
C ILE A 32 5.19 -7.92 2.10
N ALA A 33 4.95 -7.08 3.10
CA ALA A 33 4.55 -7.50 4.43
C ALA A 33 3.20 -6.84 4.77
N LYS A 34 2.53 -7.39 5.78
CA LYS A 34 1.30 -6.81 6.30
C LYS A 34 1.27 -6.86 7.82
N THR A 35 0.39 -6.07 8.42
CA THR A 35 0.06 -6.14 9.85
C THR A 35 -1.41 -5.85 10.07
N ARG A 36 -1.95 -6.22 11.24
CA ARG A 36 -3.34 -5.97 11.57
C ARG A 36 -3.50 -4.61 12.25
N VAL A 37 -4.33 -3.73 11.67
CA VAL A 37 -4.65 -2.41 12.26
C VAL A 37 -6.14 -2.34 12.56
N GLY A 38 -6.52 -2.69 13.80
CA GLY A 38 -7.93 -2.90 14.14
C GLY A 38 -8.43 -4.17 13.46
N ASP A 39 -9.42 -4.03 12.57
CA ASP A 39 -10.02 -5.15 11.85
C ASP A 39 -9.58 -5.30 10.40
N ALA A 40 -8.73 -4.39 9.91
CA ALA A 40 -8.21 -4.42 8.55
C ALA A 40 -6.75 -4.89 8.51
N TRP A 41 -6.39 -5.52 7.39
CA TRP A 41 -4.99 -5.72 7.00
C TRP A 41 -4.42 -4.43 6.43
N HIS A 42 -3.18 -4.14 6.79
CA HIS A 42 -2.41 -3.02 6.27
C HIS A 42 -1.15 -3.54 5.60
N PHE A 43 -0.92 -3.18 4.34
CA PHE A 43 0.19 -3.67 3.52
C PHE A 43 1.27 -2.60 3.34
N TYR A 44 2.53 -3.03 3.29
CA TYR A 44 3.72 -2.20 3.12
C TYR A 44 4.89 -3.05 2.60
N ASN A 45 6.04 -2.43 2.33
CA ASN A 45 7.20 -3.10 1.77
C ASN A 45 8.32 -3.29 2.79
N LEU A 46 9.07 -4.38 2.64
CA LEU A 46 10.37 -4.59 3.28
C LEU A 46 11.43 -4.61 2.17
N ILE A 47 12.31 -3.62 2.16
CA ILE A 47 13.36 -3.43 1.14
C ILE A 47 14.69 -3.47 1.89
N ASP A 48 15.55 -4.44 1.55
CA ASP A 48 16.84 -4.68 2.21
C ASP A 48 16.73 -4.82 3.75
N GLY A 49 15.61 -5.35 4.23
CA GLY A 49 15.32 -5.52 5.66
C GLY A 49 14.78 -4.29 6.38
N GLU A 50 14.64 -3.15 5.67
CA GLU A 50 14.04 -1.93 6.20
C GLU A 50 12.57 -1.79 5.76
N ARG A 51 11.75 -1.21 6.64
CA ARG A 51 10.30 -1.03 6.41
C ARG A 51 10.01 0.27 5.66
N PHE A 52 9.26 0.14 4.58
CA PHE A 52 8.75 1.25 3.79
C PHE A 52 7.23 1.23 3.76
N ASP A 53 6.63 2.13 4.54
CA ASP A 53 5.18 2.31 4.62
C ASP A 53 4.79 3.73 4.15
N PHE A 54 4.49 3.83 2.86
CA PHE A 54 4.11 5.09 2.22
C PHE A 54 2.68 5.55 2.58
N THR A 55 1.90 4.71 3.26
CA THR A 55 0.49 4.99 3.57
C THR A 55 0.19 4.91 5.06
N ALA A 56 1.21 4.97 5.93
CA ALA A 56 1.05 4.93 7.39
C ALA A 56 0.07 6.02 7.90
N SER A 57 0.07 7.19 7.24
CA SER A 57 -0.81 8.32 7.53
C SER A 57 -2.30 8.05 7.27
N GLN A 58 -2.65 6.89 6.71
CA GLN A 58 -4.06 6.48 6.63
C GLN A 58 -4.67 6.28 8.01
N PHE A 59 -3.85 6.00 9.03
CA PHE A 59 -4.29 5.82 10.40
C PHE A 59 -3.93 7.03 11.26
N ASN A 60 -4.84 7.39 12.16
CA ASN A 60 -4.64 8.44 13.15
C ASN A 60 -4.03 7.93 14.47
N ARG A 61 -3.51 6.70 14.47
CA ARG A 61 -2.93 6.01 15.62
C ARG A 61 -1.63 5.32 15.24
N PRO A 62 -0.70 5.13 16.19
CA PRO A 62 0.51 4.35 15.94
C PRO A 62 0.18 2.94 15.45
N ILE A 63 0.95 2.48 14.46
CA ILE A 63 0.87 1.13 13.92
C ILE A 63 1.86 0.26 14.68
N ILE A 64 1.40 -0.87 15.20
CA ILE A 64 2.27 -1.92 15.73
C ILE A 64 2.53 -2.86 14.57
N TYR A 65 3.75 -2.87 14.07
CA TYR A 65 4.13 -3.70 12.93
C TYR A 65 4.63 -5.06 13.41
N ASP A 66 4.01 -6.11 12.92
CA ASP A 66 4.43 -7.51 13.13
C ASP A 66 5.22 -8.09 11.95
N ASP A 67 5.35 -7.34 10.85
CA ASP A 67 6.02 -7.74 9.61
C ASP A 67 5.58 -9.12 9.10
N THR A 68 4.29 -9.45 9.24
CA THR A 68 3.74 -10.72 8.75
C THR A 68 4.04 -10.87 7.26
N PRO A 69 4.75 -11.93 6.83
CA PRO A 69 5.04 -12.14 5.41
C PRO A 69 3.77 -12.18 4.57
N SER A 70 3.78 -11.47 3.45
CA SER A 70 2.69 -11.43 2.48
C SER A 70 3.25 -11.42 1.06
N GLY A 71 2.39 -11.27 0.07
CA GLY A 71 2.74 -11.33 -1.34
C GLY A 71 1.73 -10.60 -2.20
N ARG A 72 2.05 -10.55 -3.49
CA ARG A 72 1.21 -9.85 -4.47
C ARG A 72 -0.20 -10.41 -4.54
N ASP A 73 -0.35 -11.73 -4.52
CA ASP A 73 -1.65 -12.39 -4.61
C ASP A 73 -2.61 -11.93 -3.50
N ASP A 74 -2.07 -11.75 -2.29
CA ASP A 74 -2.82 -11.28 -1.12
C ASP A 74 -3.16 -9.79 -1.23
N ALA A 75 -2.20 -8.94 -1.58
CA ALA A 75 -2.45 -7.51 -1.81
C ALA A 75 -3.43 -7.26 -2.98
N LEU A 76 -3.40 -8.11 -4.01
CA LEU A 76 -4.33 -8.06 -5.15
C LEU A 76 -5.76 -8.44 -4.77
N THR A 77 -5.98 -9.17 -3.67
CA THR A 77 -7.36 -9.40 -3.18
C THR A 77 -8.05 -8.12 -2.71
N ASP A 78 -7.26 -7.13 -2.31
CA ASP A 78 -7.71 -5.81 -1.85
C ASP A 78 -7.47 -4.70 -2.90
N THR A 79 -6.95 -5.05 -4.09
CA THR A 79 -6.66 -4.10 -5.16
C THR A 79 -7.31 -4.53 -6.48
N THR A 80 -8.17 -3.67 -7.01
CA THR A 80 -8.73 -3.88 -8.36
C THR A 80 -7.70 -3.55 -9.46
N PRO A 81 -7.81 -4.15 -10.66
CA PRO A 81 -6.94 -3.81 -11.80
C PRO A 81 -6.98 -2.33 -12.18
N GLY A 82 -8.15 -1.69 -12.04
CA GLY A 82 -8.32 -0.26 -12.32
C GLY A 82 -7.54 0.61 -11.34
N GLN A 83 -7.59 0.29 -10.04
CA GLN A 83 -6.84 1.03 -9.01
C GLN A 83 -5.32 0.92 -9.23
N TYR A 84 -4.84 -0.29 -9.50
CA TYR A 84 -3.44 -0.56 -9.78
C TYR A 84 -2.96 0.19 -11.04
N THR A 85 -3.75 0.16 -12.11
CA THR A 85 -3.44 0.91 -13.35
C THR A 85 -3.39 2.41 -13.09
N ALA A 86 -4.39 2.96 -12.39
CA ALA A 86 -4.48 4.39 -12.09
C ALA A 86 -3.29 4.89 -11.27
N LEU A 87 -2.90 4.15 -10.21
CA LEU A 87 -1.74 4.54 -9.40
C LEU A 87 -0.43 4.41 -10.18
N THR A 88 -0.26 3.34 -10.95
CA THR A 88 0.93 3.13 -11.77
C THR A 88 1.12 4.27 -12.79
N GLU A 89 0.05 4.68 -13.47
CA GLU A 89 0.11 5.80 -14.40
C GLU A 89 0.39 7.12 -13.71
N ALA A 90 -0.24 7.38 -12.57
CA ALA A 90 0.01 8.59 -11.80
C ALA A 90 1.49 8.69 -11.38
N PHE A 91 2.06 7.58 -10.90
CA PHE A 91 3.48 7.51 -10.52
C PHE A 91 4.41 7.78 -11.72
N ARG A 92 4.09 7.25 -12.91
CA ARG A 92 4.87 7.50 -14.13
C ARG A 92 4.85 8.96 -14.59
N ARG A 93 3.78 9.71 -14.31
CA ARG A 93 3.66 11.13 -14.71
C ARG A 93 4.50 12.08 -13.86
N VAL A 94 4.87 11.67 -12.65
CA VAL A 94 5.61 12.51 -11.69
C VAL A 94 7.09 12.14 -11.60
N ARG A 95 7.55 11.18 -12.41
CA ARG A 95 8.94 10.72 -12.44
C ARG A 95 9.74 11.38 -13.57
#